data_AF-A0A9W8JL99-F1
#
_entry.id   AF-A0A9W8JL99-F1
#
_cell.length_a   1.000
_cell.length_b   1.000
_cell.length_c   1.000
_cell.angle_alpha   90.00
_cell.angle_beta   90.00
_cell.angle_gamma   90.00
#
_symmetry.space_group_name_H-M   'P 1'
#
loop_
_entity.id
_entity.type
_entity.pdbx_description
1 polymer ?
#
loop_
_entity_poly.entity_id
_entity_poly.type
_entity_poly.pdbx_seq_one_letter_code
_entity_poly.pdbx_strand_id
1 'polypeptide(L)'
;MPSDSDLVKAVNDTYSDRALKSGEDKDRSKAIAEAFGYTADELKSLPEEANLGLSCGNPTAIAKLKEGERVLDLGSGGGIDVFLAAPKVGPNGQAIGLDGSAIVAKKSLPEDVRGNLTAYLSCIVGAVTEAEYRTFLADAGFQDVLLVDRKSDLSVYWDSNGSAPTTSCCSPASSDVLKQRNLPADFDVNEWVGSYELYAVKPPSDEPTRTLETALVRSWDAYPTVKSGPPSLTAEEVAELIRSPEKGGDTIAIVDVRRNDHGGGHVKGSEQWAAQTFYDNLPGFFEKHKNTEKVIFYCQSSNGRGPRSAGWYQDYLDSQAPNSHSSKAYVLKGGIQGWKAKYTGESDLVDYD
;
A
#
# COMPACT_ATOMS: atom_id res chain seq x y z
N MET A 1 18.44 9.69 -0.02
CA MET A 1 17.07 9.57 0.50
C MET A 1 16.11 10.14 -0.55
N PRO A 2 15.07 9.40 -0.98
CA PRO A 2 13.98 10.01 -1.74
C PRO A 2 13.34 11.14 -0.93
N SER A 3 12.90 12.20 -1.60
CA SER A 3 12.12 13.27 -0.95
C SER A 3 10.74 12.75 -0.54
N ASP A 4 10.06 13.45 0.37
CA ASP A 4 8.67 13.14 0.72
C ASP A 4 7.76 13.14 -0.52
N SER A 5 8.01 14.03 -1.50
CA SER A 5 7.31 14.04 -2.79
C SER A 5 7.58 12.79 -3.62
N ASP A 6 8.81 12.28 -3.62
CA ASP A 6 9.15 11.05 -4.36
C ASP A 6 8.46 9.83 -3.73
N LEU A 7 8.39 9.79 -2.40
CA LEU A 7 7.69 8.74 -1.66
C LEU A 7 6.18 8.78 -1.91
N VAL A 8 5.56 9.96 -1.84
CA VAL A 8 4.13 10.14 -2.14
C VAL A 8 3.83 9.71 -3.57
N LYS A 9 4.66 10.11 -4.53
CA LYS A 9 4.51 9.70 -5.93
C LYS A 9 4.59 8.18 -6.09
N ALA A 10 5.62 7.54 -5.52
CA ALA A 10 5.80 6.10 -5.61
C ALA A 10 4.62 5.31 -4.99
N VAL A 11 4.07 5.81 -3.88
CA VAL A 11 2.86 5.25 -3.28
C VAL A 11 1.68 5.39 -4.24
N ASN A 12 1.42 6.60 -4.74
CA ASN A 12 0.31 6.86 -5.66
C ASN A 12 0.40 6.00 -6.94
N ASP A 13 1.59 5.87 -7.52
CA ASP A 13 1.83 5.04 -8.71
C ASP A 13 1.50 3.56 -8.41
N THR A 14 1.92 3.05 -7.24
CA THR A 14 1.67 1.65 -6.83
C THR A 14 0.17 1.37 -6.64
N TYR A 15 -0.56 2.28 -5.98
CA TYR A 15 -2.01 2.13 -5.78
C TYR A 15 -2.75 2.22 -7.12
N SER A 16 -2.32 3.13 -8.00
CA SER A 16 -2.88 3.28 -9.35
C SER A 16 -2.69 2.02 -10.19
N ASP A 17 -1.48 1.45 -10.20
CA ASP A 17 -1.18 0.21 -10.93
C ASP A 17 -2.01 -0.97 -10.44
N ARG A 18 -2.24 -1.08 -9.13
CA ARG A 18 -3.08 -2.14 -8.57
C ARG A 18 -4.56 -1.94 -8.87
N ALA A 19 -5.05 -0.70 -8.88
CA ALA A 19 -6.41 -0.40 -9.31
C ALA A 19 -6.64 -0.76 -10.78
N LEU A 20 -5.65 -0.53 -11.65
CA LEU A 20 -5.73 -0.91 -13.08
C LEU A 20 -5.70 -2.43 -13.31
N LYS A 21 -5.09 -3.19 -12.39
CA LYS A 21 -5.00 -4.66 -12.42
C LYS A 21 -6.07 -5.33 -11.54
N SER A 22 -7.10 -4.59 -11.13
CA SER A 22 -8.16 -5.10 -10.26
C SER A 22 -8.78 -6.36 -10.87
N GLY A 23 -8.80 -7.45 -10.11
CA GLY A 23 -9.38 -8.73 -10.53
C GLY A 23 -8.39 -9.77 -11.10
N GLU A 24 -7.10 -9.45 -11.29
CA GLU A 24 -6.10 -10.41 -11.77
C GLU A 24 -5.63 -11.42 -10.70
N ASP A 25 -5.70 -11.06 -9.41
CA ASP A 25 -5.29 -11.92 -8.28
C ASP A 25 -6.32 -11.90 -7.14
N LYS A 26 -7.48 -12.51 -7.42
CA LYS A 26 -8.64 -12.55 -6.51
C LYS A 26 -8.36 -13.38 -5.26
N ASP A 27 -7.62 -14.47 -5.40
CA ASP A 27 -7.31 -15.36 -4.27
C ASP A 27 -6.40 -14.65 -3.26
N ARG A 28 -5.38 -13.92 -3.72
CA ARG A 28 -4.56 -13.09 -2.84
C ARG A 28 -5.37 -11.96 -2.20
N SER A 29 -6.19 -11.25 -2.98
CA SER A 29 -6.99 -10.13 -2.47
C SER A 29 -7.98 -10.60 -1.41
N LYS A 30 -8.59 -11.78 -1.60
CA LYS A 30 -9.44 -12.44 -0.63
C LYS A 30 -8.66 -12.85 0.62
N ALA A 31 -7.51 -13.50 0.47
CA ALA A 31 -6.68 -13.93 1.60
C ALA A 31 -6.23 -12.75 2.48
N ILE A 32 -5.86 -11.62 1.86
CA ILE A 32 -5.51 -10.39 2.57
C ILE A 32 -6.71 -9.89 3.39
N ALA A 33 -7.90 -9.80 2.78
CA ALA A 33 -9.09 -9.32 3.48
C ALA A 33 -9.50 -10.28 4.63
N GLU A 34 -9.47 -11.59 4.42
CA GLU A 34 -9.74 -12.57 5.47
C GLU A 34 -8.74 -12.43 6.64
N ALA A 35 -7.47 -12.13 6.35
CA ALA A 35 -6.46 -11.89 7.38
C ALA A 35 -6.73 -10.60 8.19
N PHE A 36 -7.36 -9.59 7.59
CA PHE A 36 -7.87 -8.41 8.31
C PHE A 36 -9.20 -8.65 9.04
N GLY A 37 -9.74 -9.87 8.97
CA GLY A 37 -10.93 -10.28 9.70
C GLY A 37 -12.25 -10.00 8.98
N TYR A 38 -12.23 -9.73 7.67
CA TYR A 38 -13.46 -9.72 6.87
C TYR A 38 -13.97 -11.16 6.69
N THR A 39 -15.26 -11.37 6.92
CA THR A 39 -15.86 -12.71 6.78
C THR A 39 -16.11 -13.06 5.31
N ALA A 40 -16.17 -14.35 4.98
CA ALA A 40 -16.47 -14.80 3.62
C ALA A 40 -17.84 -14.29 3.12
N ASP A 41 -18.82 -14.17 4.02
CA ASP A 41 -20.16 -13.66 3.68
C ASP A 41 -20.14 -12.14 3.43
N GLU A 42 -19.37 -11.38 4.22
CA GLU A 42 -19.15 -9.94 3.97
C GLU A 42 -18.50 -9.76 2.58
N LEU A 43 -17.43 -10.50 2.30
CA LEU A 43 -16.72 -10.43 1.02
C LEU A 43 -17.59 -10.82 -0.17
N LYS A 44 -18.52 -11.75 0.01
CA LYS A 44 -19.47 -12.18 -1.03
C LYS A 44 -20.56 -11.14 -1.30
N SER A 45 -20.86 -10.26 -0.35
CA SER A 45 -21.87 -9.22 -0.51
C SER A 45 -21.35 -7.95 -1.18
N LEU A 46 -20.04 -7.82 -1.34
CA LEU A 46 -19.38 -6.69 -1.98
C LEU A 46 -19.43 -6.77 -3.51
N PRO A 47 -19.40 -5.62 -4.22
CA PRO A 47 -19.02 -5.57 -5.62
C PRO A 47 -17.65 -6.23 -5.83
N GLU A 48 -17.48 -6.93 -6.95
CA GLU A 48 -16.27 -7.71 -7.23
C GLU A 48 -15.00 -6.84 -7.24
N GLU A 49 -15.14 -5.60 -7.71
CA GLU A 49 -14.08 -4.62 -7.84
C GLU A 49 -13.71 -3.93 -6.52
N ALA A 50 -14.51 -4.11 -5.46
CA ALA A 50 -14.30 -3.40 -4.20
C ALA A 50 -13.10 -3.93 -3.40
N ASN A 51 -12.72 -5.20 -3.57
CA ASN A 51 -11.58 -5.79 -2.89
C ASN A 51 -10.32 -5.81 -3.77
N LEU A 52 -9.51 -4.76 -3.65
CA LEU A 52 -8.24 -4.62 -4.37
C LEU A 52 -7.04 -5.32 -3.68
N GLY A 53 -7.25 -5.97 -2.53
CA GLY A 53 -6.16 -6.54 -1.74
C GLY A 53 -5.21 -5.48 -1.14
N LEU A 54 -5.73 -4.27 -0.89
CA LEU A 54 -5.00 -3.11 -0.35
C LEU A 54 -5.49 -2.67 1.03
N SER A 55 -6.40 -3.45 1.61
CA SER A 55 -6.93 -3.14 2.93
C SER A 55 -5.79 -3.04 3.94
N CYS A 56 -5.85 -2.02 4.79
CA CYS A 56 -4.94 -1.84 5.92
C CYS A 56 -5.61 -2.15 7.27
N GLY A 57 -6.86 -2.63 7.26
CA GLY A 57 -7.65 -2.89 8.46
C GLY A 57 -9.11 -3.20 8.16
N ASN A 58 -9.87 -3.57 9.21
CA ASN A 58 -11.33 -3.71 9.16
C ASN A 58 -12.01 -2.74 10.16
N PRO A 59 -12.14 -1.45 9.82
CA PRO A 59 -12.90 -0.47 10.58
C PRO A 59 -14.34 -0.90 10.94
N THR A 60 -15.03 -1.60 10.05
CA THR A 60 -16.42 -2.00 10.33
C THR A 60 -16.54 -3.07 11.43
N ALA A 61 -15.48 -3.83 11.71
CA ALA A 61 -15.45 -4.75 12.85
C ALA A 61 -15.37 -4.03 14.20
N ILE A 62 -14.93 -2.76 14.21
CA ILE A 62 -14.59 -2.03 15.43
C ILE A 62 -15.60 -0.93 15.74
N ALA A 63 -16.18 -0.33 14.69
CA ALA A 63 -16.97 0.89 14.77
C ALA A 63 -18.34 0.71 15.47
N LYS A 64 -18.77 -0.53 15.76
CA LYS A 64 -20.07 -0.85 16.40
C LYS A 64 -21.22 -0.02 15.80
N LEU A 65 -21.23 0.05 14.47
CA LEU A 65 -22.16 0.88 13.71
C LEU A 65 -23.60 0.58 14.11
N LYS A 66 -24.38 1.63 14.31
CA LYS A 66 -25.80 1.56 14.66
C LYS A 66 -26.65 2.12 13.53
N GLU A 67 -27.89 1.63 13.48
CA GLU A 67 -28.89 2.18 12.58
C GLU A 67 -29.08 3.68 12.84
N GLY A 68 -29.15 4.47 11.76
CA GLY A 68 -29.28 5.92 11.81
C GLY A 68 -27.95 6.69 11.93
N GLU A 69 -26.81 6.01 12.11
CA GLU A 69 -25.51 6.70 12.20
C GLU A 69 -25.02 7.22 10.85
N ARG A 70 -24.21 8.29 10.91
CA ARG A 70 -23.45 8.84 9.78
C ARG A 70 -22.00 8.37 9.91
N VAL A 71 -21.50 7.67 8.91
CA VAL A 71 -20.17 7.06 8.88
C VAL A 71 -19.35 7.68 7.78
N LEU A 72 -18.15 8.12 8.12
CA LEU A 72 -17.16 8.60 7.16
C LEU A 72 -15.98 7.62 7.10
N ASP A 73 -15.80 7.02 5.94
CA ASP A 73 -14.69 6.13 5.58
C ASP A 73 -13.63 6.91 4.80
N LEU A 74 -12.48 7.17 5.42
CA LEU A 74 -11.39 7.97 4.85
C LEU A 74 -10.34 7.06 4.20
N GLY A 75 -10.06 7.28 2.93
CA GLY A 75 -9.23 6.39 2.13
C GLY A 75 -10.00 5.12 1.74
N SER A 76 -11.28 5.27 1.39
CA SER A 76 -12.19 4.14 1.14
C SER A 76 -11.73 3.21 0.00
N GLY A 77 -10.85 3.69 -0.90
CA GLY A 77 -10.33 2.90 -2.03
C GLY A 77 -11.45 2.30 -2.86
N GLY A 78 -11.37 0.99 -3.11
CA GLY A 78 -12.44 0.22 -3.80
C GLY A 78 -13.77 0.16 -3.05
N GLY A 79 -13.82 0.57 -1.78
CA GLY A 79 -15.05 0.79 -1.03
C GLY A 79 -15.48 -0.34 -0.10
N ILE A 80 -14.57 -1.27 0.26
CA ILE A 80 -14.90 -2.40 1.15
C ILE A 80 -15.59 -1.94 2.45
N ASP A 81 -15.05 -0.94 3.13
CA ASP A 81 -15.55 -0.48 4.42
C ASP A 81 -16.86 0.30 4.28
N VAL A 82 -16.95 1.26 3.35
CA VAL A 82 -18.19 2.00 3.10
C VAL A 82 -19.34 1.08 2.67
N PHE A 83 -19.10 0.07 1.82
CA PHE A 83 -20.14 -0.86 1.38
C PHE A 83 -20.59 -1.80 2.50
N LEU A 84 -19.71 -2.18 3.43
CA LEU A 84 -20.10 -2.94 4.61
C LEU A 84 -20.75 -2.07 5.69
N ALA A 85 -20.42 -0.78 5.75
CA ALA A 85 -21.03 0.17 6.68
C ALA A 85 -22.46 0.53 6.28
N ALA A 86 -22.73 0.73 4.98
CA ALA A 86 -24.03 1.13 4.45
C ALA A 86 -25.22 0.27 4.96
N PRO A 87 -25.19 -1.08 4.87
CA PRO A 87 -26.29 -1.89 5.40
C PRO A 87 -26.36 -1.89 6.93
N LYS A 88 -25.25 -1.65 7.64
CA LYS A 88 -25.20 -1.62 9.12
C LYS A 88 -25.86 -0.35 9.69
N VAL A 89 -25.75 0.79 8.99
CA VAL A 89 -26.40 2.05 9.39
C VAL A 89 -27.84 2.19 8.91
N GLY A 90 -28.27 1.33 7.99
CA GLY A 90 -29.66 1.22 7.55
C GLY A 90 -30.17 2.44 6.76
N PRO A 91 -31.47 2.42 6.38
CA PRO A 91 -32.06 3.43 5.47
C PRO A 91 -32.16 4.83 6.07
N ASN A 92 -32.12 4.94 7.40
CA ASN A 92 -32.12 6.21 8.12
C ASN A 92 -30.71 6.73 8.43
N GLY A 93 -29.67 5.94 8.14
CA GLY A 93 -28.27 6.30 8.31
C GLY A 93 -27.61 6.71 6.99
N GLN A 94 -26.31 6.97 7.02
CA GLN A 94 -25.54 7.32 5.83
C GLN A 94 -24.09 6.83 5.97
N ALA A 95 -23.59 6.10 4.96
CA ALA A 95 -22.17 5.76 4.85
C ALA A 95 -21.56 6.52 3.67
N ILE A 96 -20.43 7.19 3.91
CA ILE A 96 -19.76 8.05 2.94
C ILE A 96 -18.31 7.58 2.84
N GLY A 97 -17.89 7.17 1.64
CA GLY A 97 -16.50 6.86 1.33
C GLY A 97 -15.84 8.07 0.67
N LEU A 98 -14.78 8.58 1.29
CA LEU A 98 -13.93 9.61 0.70
C LEU A 98 -12.58 8.98 0.38
N ASP A 99 -12.37 8.66 -0.89
CA ASP A 99 -11.09 8.15 -1.34
C ASP A 99 -10.07 9.29 -1.55
N GLY A 100 -8.78 8.97 -1.49
CA GLY A 100 -7.69 9.91 -1.69
C GLY A 100 -7.59 10.49 -3.10
N SER A 101 -8.58 10.21 -3.97
CA SER A 101 -8.70 10.88 -5.25
C SER A 101 -8.82 12.38 -5.01
N ALA A 102 -7.92 13.15 -5.61
CA ALA A 102 -7.91 14.60 -5.50
C ALA A 102 -9.12 15.26 -6.18
N ILE A 103 -10.09 14.50 -6.71
CA ILE A 103 -11.18 15.01 -7.54
C ILE A 103 -12.34 15.46 -6.65
N VAL A 104 -12.66 16.75 -6.69
CA VAL A 104 -13.76 17.37 -5.96
C VAL A 104 -14.68 18.07 -6.96
N ALA A 105 -15.99 17.95 -6.78
CA ALA A 105 -16.94 18.64 -7.63
C ALA A 105 -16.99 20.14 -7.31
N LYS A 106 -16.91 20.96 -8.35
CA LYS A 106 -17.15 22.41 -8.27
C LYS A 106 -18.65 22.71 -8.15
N LYS A 107 -19.48 21.84 -8.72
CA LYS A 107 -20.94 21.90 -8.75
C LYS A 107 -21.53 20.50 -9.00
N SER A 108 -22.80 20.29 -8.64
CA SER A 108 -23.46 18.99 -8.81
C SER A 108 -23.43 18.52 -10.25
N LEU A 109 -22.92 17.31 -10.52
CA LEU A 109 -22.86 16.76 -11.88
C LEU A 109 -24.26 16.50 -12.46
N PRO A 110 -24.43 16.59 -13.80
CA PRO A 110 -25.67 16.25 -14.48
C PRO A 110 -26.13 14.79 -14.21
N GLU A 111 -27.43 14.55 -14.25
CA GLU A 111 -28.05 13.26 -13.88
C GLU A 111 -27.64 12.12 -14.82
N ASP A 112 -27.53 12.43 -16.12
CA ASP A 112 -27.07 11.55 -17.19
C ASP A 112 -25.59 11.13 -17.03
N VAL A 113 -24.80 11.98 -16.38
CA VAL A 113 -23.41 11.67 -16.00
C VAL A 113 -23.40 10.85 -14.71
N ARG A 114 -24.23 11.19 -13.71
CA ARG A 114 -24.29 10.52 -12.40
C ARG A 114 -24.66 9.03 -12.43
N GLY A 115 -25.45 8.59 -13.41
CA GLY A 115 -25.82 7.18 -13.56
C GLY A 115 -24.75 6.28 -14.20
N ASN A 116 -23.59 6.83 -14.59
CA ASN A 116 -22.60 6.12 -15.38
C ASN A 116 -21.55 5.43 -14.49
N LEU A 117 -21.59 4.09 -14.45
CA LEU A 117 -20.67 3.28 -13.66
C LEU A 117 -19.19 3.48 -14.06
N THR A 118 -18.89 3.72 -15.34
CA THR A 118 -17.51 3.99 -15.78
C THR A 118 -17.01 5.33 -15.24
N ALA A 119 -17.85 6.36 -15.25
CA ALA A 119 -17.48 7.66 -14.67
C ALA A 119 -17.42 7.63 -13.13
N TYR A 120 -18.19 6.73 -12.49
CA TYR A 120 -18.07 6.43 -11.05
C TYR A 120 -16.70 5.82 -10.73
N LEU A 121 -16.29 4.80 -11.49
CA LEU A 121 -14.98 4.15 -11.34
C LEU A 121 -13.80 5.08 -11.65
N SER A 122 -14.01 6.13 -12.46
CA SER A 122 -13.00 7.17 -12.71
C SER A 122 -12.91 8.28 -11.63
N CYS A 123 -13.65 8.16 -10.52
CA CYS A 123 -13.76 9.15 -9.45
C CYS A 123 -14.37 10.51 -9.84
N ILE A 124 -14.89 10.66 -11.06
CA ILE A 124 -15.50 11.92 -11.54
C ILE A 124 -16.94 12.05 -11.05
N VAL A 125 -17.73 10.99 -11.19
CA VAL A 125 -19.16 11.00 -10.85
C VAL A 125 -19.41 10.89 -9.34
N GLY A 126 -18.52 10.20 -8.64
CA GLY A 126 -18.54 10.11 -7.18
C GLY A 126 -17.99 11.36 -6.49
N ALA A 127 -17.50 12.35 -7.24
CA ALA A 127 -16.91 13.55 -6.67
C ALA A 127 -17.97 14.35 -5.92
N VAL A 128 -17.80 14.47 -4.61
CA VAL A 128 -18.63 15.32 -3.76
C VAL A 128 -18.13 16.76 -3.86
N THR A 129 -19.00 17.73 -3.58
CA THR A 129 -18.65 19.15 -3.64
C THR A 129 -17.71 19.54 -2.50
N GLU A 130 -16.99 20.65 -2.66
CA GLU A 130 -16.17 21.20 -1.56
C GLU A 130 -17.00 21.43 -0.29
N ALA A 131 -18.24 21.93 -0.43
CA ALA A 131 -19.13 22.16 0.70
C ALA A 131 -19.52 20.85 1.40
N GLU A 132 -19.80 19.79 0.65
CA GLU A 132 -20.07 18.46 1.18
C GLU A 132 -18.84 17.88 1.87
N TYR A 133 -17.66 17.96 1.24
CA TYR A 133 -16.38 17.52 1.82
C TYR A 133 -16.13 18.16 3.19
N ARG A 134 -16.29 19.48 3.27
CA ARG A 134 -16.14 20.24 4.54
C ARG A 134 -17.15 19.79 5.59
N THR A 135 -18.39 19.55 5.18
CA THR A 135 -19.46 19.09 6.07
C THR A 135 -19.14 17.69 6.62
N PHE A 136 -18.72 16.76 5.77
CA PHE A 136 -18.39 15.40 6.20
C PHE A 136 -17.23 15.36 7.18
N LEU A 137 -16.17 16.13 6.92
CA LEU A 137 -15.02 16.23 7.82
C LEU A 137 -15.40 16.87 9.15
N ALA A 138 -16.20 17.94 9.13
CA ALA A 138 -16.71 18.58 10.34
C ALA A 138 -17.58 17.63 11.17
N ASP A 139 -18.52 16.91 10.53
CA ASP A 139 -19.35 15.89 11.16
C ASP A 139 -18.50 14.77 11.80
N ALA A 140 -17.37 14.42 11.18
CA ALA A 140 -16.41 13.43 11.70
C ALA A 140 -15.46 13.96 12.78
N GLY A 141 -15.61 15.23 13.18
CA GLY A 141 -14.86 15.89 14.24
C GLY A 141 -13.51 16.49 13.81
N PHE A 142 -13.25 16.60 12.50
CA PHE A 142 -12.08 17.33 11.99
C PHE A 142 -12.32 18.83 12.02
N GLN A 143 -11.24 19.58 12.26
CA GLN A 143 -11.18 21.04 12.31
C GLN A 143 -10.12 21.54 11.33
N ASP A 144 -10.06 22.86 11.12
CA ASP A 144 -9.08 23.53 10.27
C ASP A 144 -9.00 22.96 8.84
N VAL A 145 -10.16 22.62 8.27
CA VAL A 145 -10.26 22.04 6.93
C VAL A 145 -9.84 23.06 5.87
N LEU A 146 -8.75 22.77 5.15
CA LEU A 146 -8.22 23.56 4.05
C LEU A 146 -8.19 22.70 2.78
N LEU A 147 -8.90 23.16 1.74
CA LEU A 147 -8.83 22.60 0.39
C LEU A 147 -8.06 23.57 -0.50
N VAL A 148 -7.04 23.08 -1.20
CA VAL A 148 -6.20 23.85 -2.11
C VAL A 148 -6.34 23.31 -3.53
N ASP A 149 -6.94 24.09 -4.43
CA ASP A 149 -7.05 23.73 -5.85
C ASP A 149 -5.67 23.69 -6.50
N ARG A 150 -5.28 22.52 -7.01
CA ARG A 150 -4.04 22.28 -7.75
C ARG A 150 -4.09 22.82 -9.17
N LYS A 151 -5.29 23.09 -9.71
CA LYS A 151 -5.55 23.53 -11.09
C LYS A 151 -5.04 22.54 -12.15
N SER A 152 -5.03 21.25 -11.82
CA SER A 152 -4.69 20.18 -12.74
C SER A 152 -5.75 20.04 -13.84
N ASP A 153 -5.32 19.68 -15.05
CA ASP A 153 -6.23 19.31 -16.14
C ASP A 153 -6.74 17.87 -15.96
N LEU A 154 -8.05 17.73 -15.78
CA LEU A 154 -8.73 16.46 -15.56
C LEU A 154 -9.33 15.85 -16.83
N SER A 155 -9.16 16.48 -18.00
CA SER A 155 -9.63 15.95 -19.30
C SER A 155 -9.08 14.56 -19.59
N VAL A 156 -7.92 14.22 -19.03
CA VAL A 156 -7.30 12.88 -19.10
C VAL A 156 -8.17 11.76 -18.53
N TYR A 157 -9.10 12.07 -17.62
CA TYR A 157 -10.04 11.11 -17.05
C TYR A 157 -11.36 11.03 -17.85
N TRP A 158 -11.54 11.91 -18.85
CA TRP A 158 -12.76 12.07 -19.64
C TRP A 158 -12.47 11.91 -21.14
N ASP A 159 -12.33 10.66 -21.60
CA ASP A 159 -12.15 10.35 -23.03
C ASP A 159 -13.34 9.57 -23.62
N SER A 160 -13.98 10.18 -24.62
CA SER A 160 -15.09 9.63 -25.42
C SER A 160 -14.64 8.71 -26.57
N ASN A 161 -13.34 8.65 -26.92
CA ASN A 161 -12.83 7.93 -28.09
C ASN A 161 -11.90 6.73 -27.78
N GLY A 162 -11.84 6.28 -26.52
CA GLY A 162 -11.18 5.00 -26.18
C GLY A 162 -9.66 4.98 -26.35
N SER A 163 -9.00 6.14 -26.39
CA SER A 163 -7.55 6.29 -26.37
C SER A 163 -7.11 6.58 -24.93
N ALA A 164 -6.62 5.57 -24.22
CA ALA A 164 -5.99 5.78 -22.92
C ALA A 164 -4.90 6.87 -23.02
N PRO A 165 -4.81 7.83 -22.09
CA PRO A 165 -3.81 8.90 -22.17
C PRO A 165 -2.40 8.28 -22.14
N THR A 166 -1.55 8.71 -23.07
CA THR A 166 -0.17 8.23 -23.25
C THR A 166 0.90 9.14 -22.63
N THR A 167 0.48 10.15 -21.86
CA THR A 167 1.38 11.03 -21.12
C THR A 167 1.00 10.97 -19.65
N SER A 168 1.78 10.18 -18.90
CA SER A 168 1.92 10.13 -17.43
C SER A 168 0.99 11.08 -16.63
N CYS A 169 0.18 10.60 -15.69
CA CYS A 169 0.61 9.64 -14.65
C CYS A 169 0.54 8.14 -14.95
N CYS A 170 -0.17 7.65 -15.98
CA CYS A 170 -0.32 6.21 -16.25
C CYS A 170 -0.27 5.87 -17.75
N SER A 171 0.39 4.78 -18.15
CA SER A 171 0.29 4.16 -19.51
C SER A 171 0.87 2.74 -19.53
N PRO A 172 0.47 1.88 -20.50
CA PRO A 172 -0.89 1.54 -20.90
C PRO A 172 -1.19 0.07 -20.51
N ALA A 173 -2.42 -0.22 -20.08
CA ALA A 173 -2.87 -1.61 -19.96
C ALA A 173 -4.01 -1.90 -20.95
N SER A 174 -3.92 -3.09 -21.51
CA SER A 174 -4.66 -3.64 -22.63
C SER A 174 -6.17 -3.75 -22.42
N SER A 175 -6.87 -3.41 -23.50
CA SER A 175 -8.15 -3.91 -23.99
C SER A 175 -8.82 -5.06 -23.22
N ASP A 176 -9.99 -4.79 -22.62
CA ASP A 176 -11.28 -5.32 -23.15
C ASP A 176 -12.48 -5.00 -22.25
N VAL A 177 -12.28 -4.64 -20.98
CA VAL A 177 -13.38 -4.37 -20.03
C VAL A 177 -14.03 -2.98 -20.26
N LEU A 178 -13.31 -2.05 -20.91
CA LEU A 178 -13.71 -0.63 -21.04
C LEU A 178 -14.50 -0.29 -22.32
N LYS A 179 -15.04 -1.28 -23.05
CA LYS A 179 -15.59 -1.10 -24.42
C LYS A 179 -17.04 -0.61 -24.53
N GLN A 180 -17.72 -0.27 -23.43
CA GLN A 180 -19.06 0.34 -23.47
C GLN A 180 -19.07 1.68 -22.73
N ARG A 181 -18.47 2.71 -23.36
CA ARG A 181 -18.42 4.09 -22.84
C ARG A 181 -19.37 4.98 -23.65
N ASN A 182 -20.57 5.22 -23.13
CA ASN A 182 -21.48 6.27 -23.63
C ASN A 182 -21.30 7.54 -22.77
N LEU A 183 -20.13 8.17 -22.81
CA LEU A 183 -19.92 9.47 -22.18
C LEU A 183 -20.16 10.59 -23.21
N PRO A 184 -20.83 11.70 -22.85
CA PRO A 184 -21.01 12.82 -23.76
C PRO A 184 -19.66 13.38 -24.24
N ALA A 185 -19.47 13.42 -25.55
CA ALA A 185 -18.19 13.82 -26.18
C ALA A 185 -17.87 15.32 -26.03
N ASP A 186 -18.87 16.14 -25.70
CA ASP A 186 -18.81 17.60 -25.56
C ASP A 186 -18.81 18.05 -24.09
N PHE A 187 -18.73 17.13 -23.14
CA PHE A 187 -18.70 17.46 -21.72
C PHE A 187 -17.29 17.87 -21.27
N ASP A 188 -17.13 19.14 -20.87
CA ASP A 188 -15.89 19.64 -20.27
C ASP A 188 -15.82 19.30 -18.79
N VAL A 189 -15.14 18.20 -18.46
CA VAL A 189 -14.98 17.72 -17.09
C VAL A 189 -14.36 18.76 -16.14
N ASN A 190 -13.46 19.62 -16.63
CA ASN A 190 -12.80 20.64 -15.80
C ASN A 190 -13.74 21.75 -15.36
N GLU A 191 -14.89 21.92 -16.03
CA GLU A 191 -15.93 22.86 -15.60
C GLU A 191 -16.67 22.34 -14.36
N TRP A 192 -16.74 21.01 -14.19
CA TRP A 192 -17.55 20.36 -13.16
C TRP A 192 -16.75 19.86 -11.99
N VAL A 193 -15.50 19.46 -12.20
CA VAL A 193 -14.61 18.95 -11.13
C VAL A 193 -13.26 19.66 -11.15
N GLY A 194 -12.55 19.61 -10.02
CA GLY A 194 -11.19 20.12 -9.87
C GLY A 194 -10.33 19.18 -9.04
N SER A 195 -9.01 19.35 -9.12
CA SER A 195 -8.04 18.58 -8.35
C SER A 195 -7.64 19.36 -7.10
N TYR A 196 -7.82 18.83 -5.89
CA TYR A 196 -7.57 19.52 -4.64
C TYR A 196 -6.61 18.76 -3.72
N GLU A 197 -5.82 19.50 -2.94
CA GLU A 197 -5.13 19.01 -1.73
C GLU A 197 -5.96 19.32 -0.50
N LEU A 198 -6.11 18.34 0.38
CA LEU A 198 -6.88 18.47 1.60
C LEU A 198 -5.96 18.41 2.82
N TYR A 199 -6.11 19.39 3.71
CA TYR A 199 -5.52 19.41 5.04
C TYR A 199 -6.63 19.54 6.08
N ALA A 200 -6.60 18.72 7.13
CA ALA A 200 -7.54 18.80 8.23
C ALA A 200 -6.90 18.22 9.50
N VAL A 201 -7.29 18.74 10.66
CA VAL A 201 -6.75 18.31 11.96
C VAL A 201 -7.87 17.68 12.78
N LYS A 202 -7.66 16.45 13.25
CA LYS A 202 -8.53 15.85 14.26
C LYS A 202 -7.90 16.06 15.64
N PRO A 203 -8.51 16.83 16.54
CA PRO A 203 -7.99 16.98 17.89
C PRO A 203 -8.03 15.63 18.63
N PRO A 204 -7.12 15.39 19.60
CA PRO A 204 -7.14 14.17 20.38
C PRO A 204 -8.46 14.02 21.13
N SER A 205 -9.05 12.82 21.07
CA SER A 205 -10.25 12.48 21.85
C SER A 205 -9.85 12.04 23.26
N ASP A 206 -10.66 12.40 24.26
CA ASP A 206 -10.52 11.91 25.64
C ASP A 206 -10.90 10.41 25.83
N GLU A 207 -11.36 9.74 24.77
CA GLU A 207 -11.76 8.33 24.78
C GLU A 207 -10.54 7.39 24.82
N PRO A 208 -10.54 6.36 25.69
CA PRO A 208 -9.43 5.41 25.77
C PRO A 208 -9.29 4.57 24.50
N THR A 209 -8.06 4.44 24.00
CA THR A 209 -7.73 3.61 22.84
C THR A 209 -8.10 2.14 23.10
N ARG A 210 -9.11 1.64 22.39
CA ARG A 210 -9.56 0.25 22.52
C ARG A 210 -8.61 -0.67 21.74
N THR A 211 -7.82 -1.48 22.45
CA THR A 211 -7.05 -2.58 21.86
C THR A 211 -8.00 -3.75 21.55
N LEU A 212 -7.89 -4.32 20.35
CA LEU A 212 -8.80 -5.36 19.85
C LEU A 212 -8.09 -6.72 19.82
N GLU A 213 -8.83 -7.78 20.10
CA GLU A 213 -8.32 -9.15 20.05
C GLU A 213 -8.19 -9.71 18.62
N THR A 214 -8.84 -9.10 17.62
CA THR A 214 -8.95 -9.62 16.23
C THR A 214 -8.41 -8.72 15.12
N ALA A 215 -8.19 -7.42 15.38
CA ALA A 215 -7.42 -6.59 14.44
C ALA A 215 -5.98 -7.12 14.43
N LEU A 216 -5.34 -7.17 13.27
CA LEU A 216 -3.95 -7.60 13.19
C LEU A 216 -3.10 -6.76 14.14
N VAL A 217 -2.74 -7.36 15.27
CA VAL A 217 -1.83 -6.75 16.25
C VAL A 217 -0.49 -6.45 15.57
N ARG A 218 -0.18 -7.18 14.49
CA ARG A 218 1.05 -7.06 13.72
C ARG A 218 0.70 -7.06 12.23
N SER A 219 1.11 -6.02 11.50
CA SER A 219 0.77 -5.84 10.09
C SER A 219 1.15 -7.02 9.17
N TRP A 220 2.16 -7.80 9.55
CA TRP A 220 2.64 -8.95 8.78
C TRP A 220 1.81 -10.22 8.93
N ASP A 221 0.84 -10.24 9.85
CA ASP A 221 -0.10 -11.35 9.98
C ASP A 221 -1.04 -11.44 8.75
N ALA A 222 -1.05 -10.41 7.88
CA ALA A 222 -1.71 -10.40 6.58
C ALA A 222 -1.03 -11.27 5.51
N TYR A 223 0.22 -11.70 5.75
CA TYR A 223 1.01 -12.47 4.80
C TYR A 223 1.14 -13.93 5.24
N PRO A 224 1.38 -14.86 4.31
CA PRO A 224 1.58 -16.26 4.64
C PRO A 224 2.65 -16.50 5.70
N THR A 225 2.39 -17.45 6.58
CA THR A 225 3.38 -17.92 7.54
C THR A 225 4.58 -18.48 6.81
N VAL A 226 5.77 -18.00 7.18
CA VAL A 226 7.06 -18.49 6.68
C VAL A 226 7.17 -19.99 6.94
N LYS A 227 7.50 -20.76 5.90
CA LYS A 227 7.73 -22.21 5.98
C LYS A 227 9.21 -22.55 6.14
N SER A 228 10.06 -21.78 5.46
CA SER A 228 11.50 -21.97 5.46
C SER A 228 12.19 -21.44 6.73
N GLY A 229 13.28 -22.09 7.11
CA GLY A 229 14.18 -21.61 8.16
C GLY A 229 15.57 -21.28 7.59
N PRO A 230 15.78 -20.08 7.01
CA PRO A 230 17.07 -19.69 6.48
C PRO A 230 18.17 -19.76 7.54
N PRO A 231 19.38 -20.25 7.20
CA PRO A 231 20.50 -20.29 8.13
C PRO A 231 20.94 -18.88 8.56
N SER A 232 21.51 -18.79 9.77
CA SER A 232 22.08 -17.55 10.28
C SER A 232 23.60 -17.51 10.10
N LEU A 233 24.14 -16.33 9.82
CA LEU A 233 25.56 -16.01 9.80
C LEU A 233 25.90 -15.07 10.97
N THR A 234 27.07 -15.25 11.56
CA THR A 234 27.62 -14.36 12.59
C THR A 234 28.13 -13.06 11.98
N ALA A 235 28.30 -12.05 12.82
CA ALA A 235 28.86 -10.76 12.40
C ALA A 235 30.28 -10.94 11.83
N GLU A 236 31.07 -11.84 12.41
CA GLU A 236 32.41 -12.18 11.96
C GLU A 236 32.43 -12.82 10.56
N GLU A 237 31.55 -13.80 10.32
CA GLU A 237 31.44 -14.44 9.01
C GLU A 237 31.04 -13.42 7.93
N VAL A 238 30.08 -12.55 8.24
CA VAL A 238 29.67 -11.50 7.28
C VAL A 238 30.77 -10.45 7.08
N ALA A 239 31.50 -10.06 8.13
CA ALA A 239 32.64 -9.15 8.01
C ALA A 239 33.78 -9.76 7.16
N GLU A 240 34.06 -11.06 7.29
CA GLU A 240 35.03 -11.75 6.45
C GLU A 240 34.61 -11.73 4.98
N LEU A 241 33.31 -11.95 4.70
CA LEU A 241 32.76 -11.89 3.34
C LEU A 241 32.90 -10.48 2.73
N ILE A 242 32.65 -9.41 3.51
CA ILE A 242 32.83 -8.01 3.05
C ILE A 242 34.30 -7.71 2.77
N ARG A 243 35.21 -8.15 3.66
CA ARG A 243 36.65 -7.85 3.56
C ARG A 243 37.40 -8.68 2.55
N SER A 244 36.82 -9.79 2.11
CA SER A 244 37.42 -10.71 1.13
C SER A 244 36.66 -10.61 -0.20
N PRO A 245 36.81 -9.53 -0.98
CA PRO A 245 36.11 -9.37 -2.27
C PRO A 245 36.43 -10.50 -3.26
N GLU A 246 37.54 -11.21 -3.08
CA GLU A 246 37.93 -12.39 -3.88
C GLU A 246 37.13 -13.66 -3.51
N LYS A 247 36.47 -13.65 -2.35
CA LYS A 247 35.49 -14.65 -1.88
C LYS A 247 34.04 -14.14 -1.90
N GLY A 248 33.80 -12.86 -2.23
CA GLY A 248 32.57 -12.15 -1.88
C GLY A 248 32.12 -11.02 -2.82
N GLY A 249 32.83 -10.70 -3.91
CA GLY A 249 32.40 -9.70 -4.90
C GLY A 249 31.26 -10.22 -5.78
N ASP A 250 30.21 -9.41 -5.98
CA ASP A 250 28.93 -9.70 -6.67
C ASP A 250 28.15 -10.97 -6.22
N THR A 251 28.73 -11.79 -5.34
CA THR A 251 28.15 -13.06 -4.85
C THR A 251 27.30 -12.88 -3.60
N ILE A 252 27.42 -11.77 -2.88
CA ILE A 252 26.62 -11.48 -1.69
C ILE A 252 25.81 -10.19 -1.84
N ALA A 253 24.64 -10.16 -1.21
CA ALA A 253 23.86 -8.95 -0.98
C ALA A 253 23.47 -8.87 0.50
N ILE A 254 23.62 -7.70 1.10
CA ILE A 254 23.24 -7.46 2.51
C ILE A 254 21.99 -6.58 2.50
N VAL A 255 20.93 -7.03 3.18
CA VAL A 255 19.59 -6.44 3.12
C VAL A 255 19.17 -5.96 4.50
N ASP A 256 19.05 -4.64 4.63
CA ASP A 256 18.51 -3.99 5.81
C ASP A 256 16.98 -3.85 5.70
N VAL A 257 16.24 -4.59 6.52
CA VAL A 257 14.77 -4.54 6.51
C VAL A 257 14.17 -3.56 7.53
N ARG A 258 15.00 -2.64 8.08
CA ARG A 258 14.55 -1.53 8.93
C ARG A 258 13.91 -0.41 8.10
N ARG A 259 13.07 0.40 8.75
CA ARG A 259 12.40 1.56 8.13
C ARG A 259 12.70 2.82 8.96
N ASN A 260 11.77 3.26 9.79
CA ASN A 260 11.93 4.44 10.65
C ASN A 260 13.07 4.27 11.67
N ASP A 261 13.49 3.04 11.93
CA ASP A 261 14.57 2.65 12.84
C ASP A 261 15.90 2.31 12.13
N HIS A 262 16.04 2.73 10.87
CA HIS A 262 17.28 2.59 10.09
C HIS A 262 18.38 3.53 10.60
N GLY A 263 17.99 4.74 11.02
CA GLY A 263 18.86 5.82 11.49
C GLY A 263 19.91 5.40 12.52
N GLY A 264 21.11 5.96 12.39
CA GLY A 264 22.20 5.79 13.35
C GLY A 264 23.19 4.70 12.97
N GLY A 265 23.32 4.41 11.67
CA GLY A 265 24.32 3.51 11.12
C GLY A 265 23.74 2.17 10.65
N HIS A 266 24.33 1.67 9.56
CA HIS A 266 23.95 0.44 8.87
C HIS A 266 25.19 -0.33 8.41
N VAL A 267 25.01 -1.59 8.02
CA VAL A 267 26.12 -2.38 7.47
C VAL A 267 26.56 -1.71 6.16
N LYS A 268 27.87 -1.56 5.96
CA LYS A 268 28.41 -0.91 4.77
C LYS A 268 27.96 -1.62 3.50
N GLY A 269 27.47 -0.84 2.55
CA GLY A 269 26.98 -1.37 1.26
C GLY A 269 25.68 -2.19 1.34
N SER A 270 24.98 -2.17 2.49
CA SER A 270 23.66 -2.80 2.58
C SER A 270 22.59 -2.03 1.81
N GLU A 271 21.64 -2.77 1.25
CA GLU A 271 20.45 -2.21 0.60
C GLU A 271 19.27 -2.19 1.54
N GLN A 272 18.47 -1.12 1.51
CA GLN A 272 17.30 -1.00 2.36
C GLN A 272 16.03 -1.55 1.69
N TRP A 273 15.41 -2.55 2.30
CA TRP A 273 14.16 -3.17 1.86
C TRP A 273 13.19 -3.37 3.05
N ALA A 274 12.42 -2.33 3.36
CA ALA A 274 11.59 -2.28 4.57
C ALA A 274 10.65 -3.50 4.73
N ALA A 275 10.70 -4.16 5.88
CA ALA A 275 9.92 -5.39 6.14
C ALA A 275 8.40 -5.23 6.00
N GLN A 276 7.89 -4.01 6.16
CA GLN A 276 6.46 -3.70 6.09
C GLN A 276 5.87 -3.85 4.69
N THR A 277 6.69 -3.68 3.65
CA THR A 277 6.28 -3.80 2.24
C THR A 277 7.07 -4.87 1.51
N PHE A 278 8.01 -5.53 2.18
CA PHE A 278 8.91 -6.50 1.55
C PHE A 278 8.19 -7.64 0.85
N TYR A 279 7.15 -8.23 1.48
CA TYR A 279 6.43 -9.37 0.91
C TYR A 279 5.79 -9.02 -0.44
N ASP A 280 5.19 -7.84 -0.53
CA ASP A 280 4.58 -7.33 -1.77
C ASP A 280 5.62 -7.09 -2.89
N ASN A 281 6.88 -6.85 -2.51
CA ASN A 281 7.98 -6.58 -3.43
C ASN A 281 8.80 -7.84 -3.79
N LEU A 282 8.42 -9.02 -3.31
CA LEU A 282 9.15 -10.28 -3.56
C LEU A 282 9.46 -10.55 -5.04
N PRO A 283 8.53 -10.35 -6.00
CA PRO A 283 8.84 -10.59 -7.41
C PRO A 283 9.96 -9.69 -7.95
N GLY A 284 9.91 -8.39 -7.64
CA GLY A 284 10.95 -7.45 -8.06
C GLY A 284 12.28 -7.70 -7.34
N PHE A 285 12.23 -8.04 -6.06
CA PHE A 285 13.39 -8.42 -5.27
C PHE A 285 14.04 -9.70 -5.81
N PHE A 286 13.24 -10.70 -6.19
CA PHE A 286 13.69 -11.93 -6.83
C PHE A 286 14.41 -11.64 -8.14
N GLU A 287 13.82 -10.86 -9.04
CA GLU A 287 14.47 -10.54 -10.32
C GLU A 287 15.84 -9.89 -10.14
N LYS A 288 15.97 -9.03 -9.13
CA LYS A 288 17.23 -8.38 -8.78
C LYS A 288 18.27 -9.35 -8.20
N HIS A 289 17.87 -10.26 -7.31
CA HIS A 289 18.79 -11.06 -6.50
C HIS A 289 18.80 -12.56 -6.80
N LYS A 290 18.06 -13.05 -7.81
CA LYS A 290 17.99 -14.49 -8.15
C LYS A 290 19.34 -15.14 -8.48
N ASN A 291 20.32 -14.34 -8.92
CA ASN A 291 21.67 -14.82 -9.25
C ASN A 291 22.71 -14.50 -8.16
N THR A 292 22.29 -13.90 -7.04
CA THR A 292 23.18 -13.57 -5.92
C THR A 292 23.29 -14.78 -4.99
N GLU A 293 24.48 -15.37 -4.84
CA GLU A 293 24.68 -16.61 -4.07
C GLU A 293 24.18 -16.53 -2.62
N LYS A 294 24.45 -15.42 -1.91
CA LYS A 294 24.01 -15.21 -0.53
C LYS A 294 23.30 -13.89 -0.35
N VAL A 295 22.02 -13.93 0.00
CA VAL A 295 21.23 -12.74 0.35
C VAL A 295 20.99 -12.72 1.85
N ILE A 296 21.64 -11.78 2.55
CA ILE A 296 21.79 -11.77 4.00
C ILE A 296 20.91 -10.66 4.60
N PHE A 297 19.82 -11.05 5.26
CA PHE A 297 18.85 -10.13 5.84
C PHE A 297 19.17 -9.78 7.28
N TYR A 298 18.89 -8.54 7.67
CA TYR A 298 18.97 -8.11 9.06
C TYR A 298 17.95 -7.03 9.41
N CYS A 299 17.63 -6.92 10.71
CA CYS A 299 16.89 -5.78 11.25
C CYS A 299 17.59 -5.26 12.51
N GLN A 300 16.86 -4.67 13.48
CA GLN A 300 17.48 -4.20 14.73
C GLN A 300 18.27 -5.30 15.46
N SER A 301 17.58 -6.37 15.90
CA SER A 301 18.18 -7.50 16.61
C SER A 301 18.15 -8.83 15.85
N SER A 302 17.51 -8.84 14.66
CA SER A 302 17.20 -10.05 13.89
C SER A 302 16.40 -11.13 14.64
N ASN A 303 15.58 -10.74 15.64
CA ASN A 303 14.68 -11.66 16.35
C ASN A 303 13.22 -11.62 15.83
N GLY A 304 12.97 -10.96 14.70
CA GLY A 304 11.62 -10.77 14.17
C GLY A 304 11.60 -10.50 12.67
N ARG A 305 11.70 -9.22 12.27
CA ARG A 305 11.61 -8.79 10.86
C ARG A 305 12.65 -9.47 9.96
N GLY A 306 13.92 -9.48 10.35
CA GLY A 306 15.01 -10.08 9.57
C GLY A 306 14.77 -11.54 9.18
N PRO A 307 14.60 -12.47 10.14
CA PRO A 307 14.28 -13.87 9.85
C PRO A 307 13.01 -14.05 9.02
N ARG A 308 11.98 -13.25 9.29
CA ARG A 308 10.72 -13.34 8.54
C ARG A 308 10.90 -12.98 7.06
N SER A 309 11.57 -11.86 6.78
CA SER A 309 11.83 -11.43 5.41
C SER A 309 12.75 -12.40 4.67
N ALA A 310 13.80 -12.92 5.33
CA ALA A 310 14.63 -13.98 4.76
C ALA A 310 13.81 -15.24 4.44
N GLY A 311 12.92 -15.64 5.35
CA GLY A 311 12.08 -16.81 5.18
C GLY A 311 11.10 -16.68 4.03
N TRP A 312 10.42 -15.54 3.92
CA TRP A 312 9.56 -15.25 2.77
C TRP A 312 10.31 -15.27 1.44
N TYR A 313 11.54 -14.74 1.42
CA TYR A 313 12.36 -14.81 0.20
C TYR A 313 12.76 -16.25 -0.13
N GLN A 314 13.14 -17.06 0.88
CA GLN A 314 13.47 -18.47 0.64
C GLN A 314 12.25 -19.27 0.17
N ASP A 315 11.08 -19.06 0.78
CA ASP A 315 9.83 -19.69 0.31
C ASP A 315 9.50 -19.29 -1.13
N TYR A 316 9.78 -18.04 -1.50
CA TYR A 316 9.60 -17.56 -2.87
C TYR A 316 10.58 -18.23 -3.84
N LEU A 317 11.86 -18.34 -3.48
CA LEU A 317 12.89 -19.06 -4.25
C LEU A 317 12.48 -20.52 -4.46
N ASP A 318 12.10 -21.22 -3.40
CA ASP A 318 11.72 -22.63 -3.43
C ASP A 318 10.46 -22.90 -4.27
N SER A 319 9.62 -21.87 -4.49
CA SER A 319 8.45 -21.96 -5.37
C SER A 319 8.75 -21.79 -6.85
N GLN A 320 9.96 -21.35 -7.22
CA GLN A 320 10.34 -21.14 -8.61
C GLN A 320 10.74 -22.45 -9.32
N ALA A 321 10.82 -22.40 -10.65
CA ALA A 321 11.23 -23.56 -11.44
C ALA A 321 12.65 -24.03 -11.05
N PRO A 322 12.93 -25.36 -11.06
CA PRO A 322 14.27 -25.87 -10.78
C PRO A 322 15.33 -25.22 -11.67
N ASN A 323 16.49 -24.89 -11.10
CA ASN A 323 17.62 -24.22 -11.77
C ASN A 323 17.30 -22.82 -12.35
N SER A 324 16.22 -22.18 -11.93
CA SER A 324 15.88 -20.80 -12.36
C SER A 324 16.64 -19.70 -11.58
N HIS A 325 17.31 -20.07 -10.49
CA HIS A 325 18.07 -19.17 -9.63
C HIS A 325 19.25 -19.92 -8.99
N SER A 326 20.25 -19.16 -8.52
CA SER A 326 21.37 -19.66 -7.69
C SER A 326 21.34 -19.11 -6.27
N SER A 327 20.37 -18.24 -5.98
CA SER A 327 20.29 -17.51 -4.71
C SER A 327 19.83 -18.34 -3.53
N LYS A 328 20.26 -17.91 -2.34
CA LYS A 328 19.86 -18.47 -1.05
C LYS A 328 19.79 -17.39 0.03
N ALA A 329 18.74 -17.45 0.86
CA ALA A 329 18.53 -16.50 1.94
C ALA A 329 19.34 -16.87 3.20
N TYR A 330 19.81 -15.85 3.91
CA TYR A 330 20.53 -15.95 5.18
C TYR A 330 20.08 -14.84 6.14
N VAL A 331 20.34 -15.01 7.44
CA VAL A 331 20.06 -14.00 8.46
C VAL A 331 21.34 -13.58 9.17
N LEU A 332 21.62 -12.27 9.26
CA LEU A 332 22.68 -11.77 10.14
C LEU A 332 22.25 -11.86 11.59
N LYS A 333 22.93 -12.72 12.36
CA LYS A 333 22.66 -12.97 13.77
C LYS A 333 22.94 -11.72 14.61
N GLY A 334 21.97 -11.34 15.45
CA GLY A 334 22.07 -10.18 16.33
C GLY A 334 21.74 -8.84 15.66
N GLY A 335 21.47 -8.83 14.34
CA GLY A 335 21.10 -7.63 13.59
C GLY A 335 22.14 -6.51 13.66
N ILE A 336 21.69 -5.28 13.39
CA ILE A 336 22.56 -4.10 13.45
C ILE A 336 23.08 -3.82 14.87
N GLN A 337 22.33 -4.21 15.91
CA GLN A 337 22.77 -4.04 17.30
C GLN A 337 24.01 -4.89 17.59
N GLY A 338 23.98 -6.17 17.20
CA GLY A 338 25.12 -7.07 17.31
C GLY A 338 26.29 -6.65 16.42
N TRP A 339 26.01 -6.14 15.22
CA TRP A 339 27.02 -5.62 14.30
C TRP A 339 27.76 -4.42 14.89
N LYS A 340 27.03 -3.37 15.30
CA LYS A 340 27.61 -2.15 15.86
C LYS A 340 28.33 -2.41 17.18
N ALA A 341 27.87 -3.35 18.00
CA ALA A 341 28.56 -3.70 19.23
C ALA A 341 30.02 -4.18 18.99
N LYS A 342 30.32 -4.69 17.79
CA LYS A 342 31.65 -5.18 17.40
C LYS A 342 32.43 -4.19 16.54
N TYR A 343 31.77 -3.58 15.56
CA TYR A 343 32.44 -2.86 14.47
C TYR A 343 32.20 -1.34 14.48
N THR A 344 31.71 -0.77 15.58
CA THR A 344 31.59 0.70 15.71
C THR A 344 32.97 1.36 15.50
N GLY A 345 33.04 2.31 14.57
CA GLY A 345 34.28 3.01 14.20
C GLY A 345 35.07 2.36 13.06
N GLU A 346 34.68 1.17 12.60
CA GLU A 346 35.30 0.49 11.45
C GLU A 346 34.60 0.94 10.15
N SER A 347 35.14 2.00 9.54
CA SER A 347 34.56 2.65 8.34
C SER A 347 34.50 1.76 7.09
N ASP A 348 35.16 0.60 7.11
CA ASP A 348 35.06 -0.44 6.08
C ASP A 348 33.84 -1.37 6.26
N LEU A 349 33.20 -1.36 7.44
CA LEU A 349 32.11 -2.26 7.80
C LEU A 349 30.80 -1.56 8.22
N VAL A 350 30.89 -0.31 8.66
CA VAL A 350 29.74 0.49 9.11
C VAL A 350 29.71 1.81 8.34
N ASP A 351 28.57 2.06 7.71
CA ASP A 351 28.23 3.36 7.18
C ASP A 351 27.31 4.08 8.18
N TYR A 352 27.44 5.40 8.26
CA TYR A 352 26.55 6.26 9.03
C TYR A 352 25.87 7.22 8.06
N ASP A 353 24.55 7.26 8.18
CA ASP A 353 23.61 8.07 7.42
C ASP A 353 23.52 9.53 7.90
#